data_AF-A0A1P8WB87-F1
#
_entry.id   AF-A0A1P8WB87-F1
#
_cell.length_a   1.000
_cell.length_b   1.000
_cell.length_c   1.000
_cell.angle_alpha   90.00
_cell.angle_beta   90.00
_cell.angle_gamma   90.00
#
_symmetry.space_group_name_H-M   'P 1'
#
loop_
_entity.id
_entity.type
_entity.pdbx_description
1 polymer ?
#
loop_
_entity_poly.entity_id
_entity_poly.type
_entity_poly.pdbx_seq_one_letter_code
_entity_poly.pdbx_strand_id
1 'polypeptide(L)'
;MKTLAKRLLLPLLIITSLVLLAVLASRYTSLDWFVRNDRWLRDTIQAYPVRSAMIAFVLYLLTSLFPGLAGKSILLGWLFGLTLGVLIVNTALVSAALVAFLLCRYYLKSAVESRFGIYLKPIQAHMKRDGAMYLLTLRLAHTPFSFLNYACGAGTDIPLRTFWWATQLGLLPGNIVFVYAGTRLPTLQELIAAGPLSLLDGPMILALGGTVFLPWLTRRILRR
;
A
#
# COMPACT_ATOMS: atom_id res chain seq x y z
N MET A 1 30.60 -24.62 7.82
CA MET A 1 29.44 -25.13 7.03
C MET A 1 28.08 -24.99 7.74
N LYS A 2 27.94 -25.35 9.03
CA LYS A 2 26.64 -25.25 9.76
C LYS A 2 26.05 -23.82 9.88
N THR A 3 26.89 -22.78 9.94
CA THR A 3 26.49 -21.37 9.99
C THR A 3 26.04 -20.79 8.65
N LEU A 4 26.56 -21.31 7.53
CA LEU A 4 26.19 -20.88 6.18
C LEU A 4 24.82 -21.47 5.79
N ALA A 5 24.58 -22.74 6.13
CA ALA A 5 23.29 -23.40 5.93
C ALA A 5 22.17 -22.71 6.73
N LYS A 6 22.39 -22.37 8.01
CA LYS A 6 21.41 -21.62 8.83
C LYS A 6 21.10 -20.22 8.29
N ARG A 7 22.09 -19.51 7.70
CA ARG A 7 21.90 -18.19 7.09
C ARG A 7 21.12 -18.23 5.77
N LEU A 8 21.14 -19.36 5.04
CA LEU A 8 20.40 -19.55 3.79
C LEU A 8 19.04 -20.22 4.01
N LEU A 9 18.89 -21.02 5.06
CA LEU A 9 17.63 -21.70 5.40
C LEU A 9 16.53 -20.72 5.79
N LEU A 10 16.84 -19.66 6.56
CA LEU A 10 15.85 -18.67 6.97
C LEU A 10 15.26 -17.86 5.79
N PRO A 11 16.06 -17.26 4.89
CA PRO A 11 15.50 -16.56 3.73
C PRO A 11 14.83 -17.53 2.75
N LEU A 12 15.31 -18.77 2.61
CA LEU A 12 14.63 -19.79 1.80
C LEU A 12 13.27 -20.14 2.39
N LEU A 13 13.17 -20.36 3.71
CA LEU A 13 11.89 -20.58 4.40
C LEU A 13 10.94 -19.39 4.22
N ILE A 14 11.45 -18.16 4.31
CA ILE A 14 10.65 -16.94 4.10
C ILE A 14 10.16 -16.86 2.65
N ILE A 15 11.03 -17.12 1.67
CA ILE A 15 10.68 -17.11 0.24
C ILE A 15 9.69 -18.22 -0.07
N THR A 16 9.91 -19.44 0.41
CA THR A 16 9.00 -20.57 0.22
C THR A 16 7.66 -20.32 0.89
N SER A 17 7.64 -19.74 2.11
CA SER A 17 6.41 -19.34 2.79
C SER A 17 5.69 -18.23 2.04
N LEU A 18 6.42 -17.28 1.44
CA LEU A 18 5.86 -16.21 0.62
C LEU A 18 5.28 -16.72 -0.69
N VAL A 19 5.94 -17.67 -1.34
CA VAL A 19 5.45 -18.33 -2.56
C VAL A 19 4.24 -19.19 -2.23
N LEU A 20 4.25 -19.94 -1.12
CA LEU A 20 3.08 -20.71 -0.67
C LEU A 20 1.90 -19.79 -0.34
N LEU A 21 2.15 -18.69 0.37
CA LEU A 21 1.14 -17.66 0.66
C LEU A 21 0.62 -17.02 -0.62
N ALA A 22 1.47 -16.76 -1.62
CA ALA A 22 1.06 -16.22 -2.92
C ALA A 22 0.20 -17.22 -3.71
N VAL A 23 0.55 -18.51 -3.69
CA VAL A 23 -0.23 -19.58 -4.34
C VAL A 23 -1.56 -19.80 -3.62
N LEU A 24 -1.56 -19.86 -2.29
CA LEU A 24 -2.78 -19.98 -1.47
C LEU A 24 -3.67 -18.74 -1.61
N ALA A 25 -3.08 -17.54 -1.60
CA ALA A 25 -3.79 -16.31 -1.92
C ALA A 25 -4.42 -16.43 -3.31
N SER A 26 -3.68 -16.76 -4.37
CA SER A 26 -4.26 -16.87 -5.73
C SER A 26 -5.43 -17.86 -5.85
N ARG A 27 -5.53 -18.88 -4.99
CA ARG A 27 -6.64 -19.84 -4.95
C ARG A 27 -7.85 -19.37 -4.13
N TYR A 28 -7.66 -18.68 -3.02
CA TYR A 28 -8.74 -18.21 -2.12
C TYR A 28 -9.06 -16.72 -2.24
N THR A 29 -8.24 -15.99 -2.98
CA THR A 29 -8.34 -14.56 -3.25
C THR A 29 -8.61 -14.30 -4.74
N SER A 30 -9.04 -15.33 -5.48
CA SER A 30 -9.56 -15.17 -6.83
C SER A 30 -10.83 -14.32 -6.78
N LEU A 31 -10.98 -13.42 -7.76
CA LEU A 31 -12.18 -12.59 -7.87
C LEU A 31 -13.45 -13.45 -7.90
N ASP A 32 -13.37 -14.65 -8.52
CA ASP A 32 -14.47 -15.61 -8.57
C ASP A 32 -14.95 -16.08 -7.19
N TRP A 33 -14.04 -16.29 -6.22
CA TRP A 33 -14.43 -16.69 -4.87
C TRP A 33 -15.21 -15.57 -4.17
N PHE A 34 -14.73 -14.33 -4.28
CA PHE A 34 -15.41 -13.17 -3.71
C PHE A 34 -16.79 -12.96 -4.34
N VAL A 35 -16.90 -13.08 -5.67
CA VAL A 35 -18.18 -12.95 -6.38
C VAL A 35 -19.16 -14.05 -5.95
N ARG A 36 -18.71 -15.31 -5.84
CA ARG A 36 -19.56 -16.43 -5.40
C ARG A 36 -20.04 -16.31 -3.96
N ASN A 37 -19.24 -15.68 -3.10
CA ASN A 37 -19.52 -15.55 -1.66
C ASN A 37 -19.95 -14.13 -1.25
N ASP A 38 -20.27 -13.25 -2.21
CA ASP A 38 -20.57 -11.82 -1.95
C ASP A 38 -21.67 -11.67 -0.89
N ARG A 39 -22.79 -12.39 -1.04
CA ARG A 39 -23.91 -12.31 -0.11
C ARG A 39 -23.49 -12.70 1.31
N TRP A 40 -22.80 -13.82 1.46
CA TRP A 40 -22.31 -14.29 2.76
C TRP A 40 -21.32 -13.29 3.40
N LEU A 41 -20.44 -12.69 2.59
CA LEU A 41 -19.51 -11.66 3.06
C LEU A 41 -20.26 -10.41 3.55
N ARG A 42 -21.24 -9.92 2.78
CA ARG A 42 -22.05 -8.75 3.16
C ARG A 42 -22.85 -9.01 4.43
N ASP A 43 -23.50 -10.16 4.52
CA ASP A 43 -24.28 -10.56 5.71
C ASP A 43 -23.36 -10.63 6.95
N THR A 44 -22.16 -11.19 6.79
CA THR A 44 -21.17 -11.27 7.89
C THR A 44 -20.65 -9.90 8.30
N ILE A 45 -20.37 -9.01 7.35
CA ILE A 45 -19.93 -7.63 7.63
C ILE A 45 -21.03 -6.86 8.35
N GLN A 46 -22.30 -7.02 7.96
CA GLN A 46 -23.44 -6.38 8.62
C GLN A 46 -23.67 -6.93 10.03
N ALA A 47 -23.54 -8.24 10.23
CA ALA A 47 -23.68 -8.86 11.54
C ALA A 47 -22.54 -8.49 12.51
N TYR A 48 -21.31 -8.31 12.00
CA TYR A 48 -20.12 -8.04 12.81
C TYR A 48 -19.22 -6.95 12.20
N PRO A 49 -19.66 -5.67 12.17
CA PRO A 49 -18.97 -4.62 11.42
C PRO A 49 -17.57 -4.32 11.96
N VAL A 50 -17.43 -4.17 13.28
CA VAL A 50 -16.13 -3.85 13.91
C VAL A 50 -15.14 -5.01 13.75
N ARG A 51 -15.59 -6.26 13.98
CA ARG A 51 -14.75 -7.44 13.84
C ARG A 51 -14.27 -7.61 12.39
N SER A 52 -15.16 -7.43 11.43
CA SER A 52 -14.85 -7.55 10.01
C SER A 52 -13.87 -6.46 9.55
N ALA A 53 -14.05 -5.22 9.99
CA ALA A 53 -13.13 -4.12 9.72
C ALA A 53 -11.74 -4.37 10.33
N MET A 54 -11.67 -4.89 11.56
CA MET A 54 -10.40 -5.23 12.23
C MET A 54 -9.66 -6.37 11.51
N ILE A 55 -10.38 -7.41 11.08
CA ILE A 55 -9.79 -8.49 10.28
C ILE A 55 -9.26 -7.95 8.95
N ALA A 56 -10.06 -7.14 8.25
CA ALA A 56 -9.65 -6.51 7.00
C ALA A 56 -8.40 -5.63 7.19
N PHE A 57 -8.35 -4.83 8.25
CA PHE A 57 -7.20 -4.01 8.62
C PHE A 57 -5.94 -4.85 8.84
N VAL A 58 -6.02 -5.90 9.66
CA VAL A 58 -4.85 -6.75 9.97
C VAL A 58 -4.36 -7.47 8.72
N LEU A 59 -5.26 -8.06 7.93
CA LEU A 59 -4.89 -8.72 6.68
C LEU A 59 -4.26 -7.74 5.69
N TYR A 60 -4.83 -6.54 5.55
CA TYR A 60 -4.30 -5.52 4.65
C TYR A 60 -2.91 -5.05 5.11
N LEU A 61 -2.72 -4.82 6.41
CA LEU A 61 -1.42 -4.43 7.00
C LEU A 61 -0.36 -5.50 6.70
N LEU A 62 -0.62 -6.75 7.09
CA LEU A 62 0.33 -7.85 6.95
C LEU A 62 0.71 -8.09 5.49
N THR A 63 -0.27 -8.09 4.59
CA THR A 63 -0.02 -8.25 3.15
C THR A 63 0.68 -7.05 2.53
N SER A 64 0.66 -5.87 3.17
CA SER A 64 1.34 -4.65 2.66
C SER A 64 2.81 -4.58 3.04
N LEU A 65 3.26 -5.44 3.95
CA LEU A 65 4.69 -5.59 4.25
C LEU A 65 5.44 -6.26 3.09
N PHE A 66 4.74 -7.02 2.26
CA PHE A 66 5.30 -7.74 1.13
C PHE A 66 5.06 -6.99 -0.20
N PRO A 67 6.11 -6.75 -1.01
CA PRO A 67 5.96 -6.15 -2.33
C PRO A 67 5.10 -7.02 -3.26
N GLY A 68 4.32 -6.42 -4.15
CA GLY A 68 3.69 -7.12 -5.28
C GLY A 68 2.22 -7.51 -5.12
N LEU A 69 1.59 -7.27 -3.97
CA LEU A 69 0.14 -7.51 -3.78
C LEU A 69 -0.68 -6.26 -4.12
N ALA A 70 -0.76 -5.94 -5.43
CA ALA A 70 -1.56 -4.84 -5.96
C ALA A 70 -3.07 -5.17 -5.99
N GLY A 71 -3.93 -4.15 -6.08
CA GLY A 71 -5.38 -4.31 -6.32
C GLY A 71 -6.26 -4.59 -5.09
N LYS A 72 -5.70 -4.99 -3.95
CA LYS A 72 -6.46 -5.28 -2.71
C LYS A 72 -7.27 -4.10 -2.15
N SER A 73 -6.89 -2.86 -2.44
CA SER A 73 -7.68 -1.67 -2.03
C SER A 73 -9.04 -1.60 -2.73
N ILE A 74 -9.10 -2.09 -3.97
CA ILE A 74 -10.32 -2.15 -4.77
C ILE A 74 -11.32 -3.10 -4.08
N LEU A 75 -10.84 -4.26 -3.62
CA LEU A 75 -11.67 -5.21 -2.88
C LEU A 75 -12.25 -4.60 -1.59
N LEU A 76 -11.47 -3.82 -0.84
CA LEU A 76 -11.99 -3.15 0.36
C LEU A 76 -13.00 -2.06 0.03
N GLY A 77 -12.89 -1.38 -1.11
CA GLY A 77 -13.94 -0.47 -1.59
C GLY A 77 -15.24 -1.19 -1.92
N TRP A 78 -15.16 -2.37 -2.51
CA TRP A 78 -16.33 -3.19 -2.84
C TRP A 78 -17.04 -3.76 -1.60
N LEU A 79 -16.28 -4.14 -0.56
CA LEU A 79 -16.82 -4.72 0.67
C LEU A 79 -17.30 -3.66 1.68
N PHE A 80 -16.54 -2.59 1.89
CA PHE A 80 -16.76 -1.63 2.97
C PHE A 80 -17.21 -0.24 2.48
N GLY A 81 -17.34 -0.05 1.16
CA GLY A 81 -17.65 1.25 0.57
C GLY A 81 -16.47 2.23 0.65
N LEU A 82 -16.72 3.46 0.22
CA LEU A 82 -15.65 4.47 0.09
C LEU A 82 -15.07 4.88 1.45
N THR A 83 -15.93 5.31 2.38
CA THR A 83 -15.48 5.93 3.63
C THR A 83 -14.71 4.97 4.52
N LEU A 84 -15.31 3.81 4.84
CA LEU A 84 -14.67 2.79 5.66
C LEU A 84 -13.52 2.11 4.90
N GLY A 85 -13.67 1.87 3.60
CA GLY A 85 -12.60 1.31 2.77
C GLY A 85 -11.34 2.18 2.77
N VAL A 86 -11.47 3.50 2.57
CA VAL A 86 -10.35 4.44 2.62
C VAL A 86 -9.75 4.49 4.01
N LEU A 87 -10.57 4.52 5.06
CA LEU A 87 -10.08 4.54 6.44
C LEU A 87 -9.24 3.31 6.74
N ILE A 88 -9.74 2.11 6.42
CA ILE A 88 -9.04 0.84 6.64
C ILE A 88 -7.75 0.78 5.81
N VAL A 89 -7.84 1.06 4.50
CA VAL A 89 -6.67 1.00 3.59
C VAL A 89 -5.59 1.97 4.02
N ASN A 90 -5.94 3.22 4.29
CA ASN A 90 -4.97 4.26 4.59
C ASN A 90 -4.29 4.03 5.95
N THR A 91 -5.06 3.64 6.97
CA THR A 91 -4.49 3.33 8.29
C THR A 91 -3.63 2.07 8.23
N ALA A 92 -4.07 1.01 7.56
CA ALA A 92 -3.30 -0.23 7.43
C ALA A 92 -1.99 -0.03 6.65
N LEU A 93 -2.00 0.75 5.55
CA LEU A 93 -0.79 1.08 4.80
C LEU A 93 0.19 1.88 5.64
N VAL A 94 -0.28 2.89 6.37
CA VAL A 94 0.59 3.70 7.22
C VAL A 94 1.18 2.86 8.35
N SER A 95 0.39 2.00 9.00
CA SER A 95 0.90 1.07 10.00
C SER A 95 1.94 0.11 9.42
N ALA A 96 1.71 -0.46 8.24
CA ALA A 96 2.69 -1.30 7.55
C ALA A 96 3.98 -0.51 7.20
N ALA A 97 3.85 0.74 6.76
CA ALA A 97 4.98 1.61 6.47
C ALA A 97 5.80 1.90 7.73
N LEU A 98 5.14 2.16 8.87
CA LEU A 98 5.79 2.38 10.16
C LEU A 98 6.55 1.13 10.62
N VAL A 99 5.92 -0.04 10.52
CA VAL A 99 6.58 -1.31 10.87
C VAL A 99 7.83 -1.52 10.00
N ALA A 100 7.70 -1.39 8.67
CA ALA A 100 8.84 -1.54 7.75
C ALA A 100 9.96 -0.51 8.01
N PHE A 101 9.58 0.73 8.30
CA PHE A 101 10.50 1.81 8.65
C PHE A 101 11.26 1.52 9.95
N LEU A 102 10.56 1.11 11.02
CA LEU A 102 11.16 0.80 12.31
C LEU A 102 12.05 -0.45 12.24
N LEU A 103 11.59 -1.50 11.53
CA LEU A 103 12.39 -2.69 11.28
C LEU A 103 13.69 -2.35 10.55
N CYS A 104 13.60 -1.50 9.53
CA CYS A 104 14.77 -1.04 8.81
C CYS A 104 15.71 -0.22 9.71
N ARG A 105 15.15 0.74 10.47
CA ARG A 105 15.91 1.64 11.34
C ARG A 105 16.68 0.90 12.42
N TYR A 106 16.07 -0.06 13.11
CA TYR A 106 16.66 -0.70 14.28
C TYR A 106 17.38 -2.01 13.96
N TYR A 107 16.97 -2.75 12.93
CA TYR A 107 17.47 -4.11 12.71
C TYR A 107 18.15 -4.33 11.36
N LEU A 108 17.72 -3.63 10.29
CA LEU A 108 18.18 -3.94 8.93
C LEU A 108 19.02 -2.84 8.27
N LYS A 109 19.34 -1.76 8.98
CA LYS A 109 20.03 -0.58 8.43
C LYS A 109 21.29 -0.95 7.66
N SER A 110 22.24 -1.65 8.30
CA SER A 110 23.51 -2.01 7.68
C SER A 110 23.36 -2.90 6.46
N ALA A 111 22.41 -3.85 6.48
CA ALA A 111 22.15 -4.75 5.36
C ALA A 111 21.51 -4.03 4.17
N VAL A 112 20.61 -3.08 4.44
CA VAL A 112 19.96 -2.25 3.43
C VAL A 112 20.96 -1.27 2.82
N GLU A 113 21.80 -0.62 3.63
CA GLU A 113 22.83 0.30 3.15
C GLU A 113 23.89 -0.42 2.31
N SER A 114 24.34 -1.60 2.72
CA SER A 114 25.36 -2.35 1.97
C SER A 114 24.86 -2.80 0.59
N ARG A 115 23.56 -3.12 0.47
CA ARG A 115 22.99 -3.70 -0.76
C ARG A 115 22.33 -2.67 -1.67
N PHE A 116 21.74 -1.62 -1.10
CA PHE A 116 20.95 -0.64 -1.83
C PHE A 116 21.49 0.80 -1.69
N GLY A 117 22.58 1.01 -0.96
CA GLY A 117 23.10 2.34 -0.62
C GLY A 117 23.27 3.31 -1.80
N ILE A 118 23.68 2.82 -2.98
CA ILE A 118 23.81 3.65 -4.19
C ILE A 118 22.46 4.27 -4.59
N TYR A 119 21.36 3.51 -4.49
CA TYR A 119 20.01 3.99 -4.80
C TYR A 119 19.41 4.83 -3.66
N LEU A 120 19.86 4.60 -2.43
CA LEU A 120 19.33 5.32 -1.26
C LEU A 120 19.97 6.71 -1.09
N LYS A 121 21.28 6.85 -1.39
CA LYS A 121 22.03 8.10 -1.19
C LYS A 121 21.36 9.34 -1.80
N PRO A 122 20.87 9.34 -3.06
CA PRO A 122 20.19 10.51 -3.62
C PRO A 122 18.93 10.87 -2.84
N ILE A 123 18.13 9.88 -2.45
CA ILE A 123 16.89 10.09 -1.70
C ILE A 123 17.20 10.65 -0.32
N GLN A 124 18.19 10.09 0.37
CA GLN A 124 18.63 10.55 1.69
C GLN A 124 19.13 12.00 1.64
N ALA A 125 19.88 12.38 0.61
CA ALA A 125 20.38 13.74 0.44
C ALA A 125 19.23 14.75 0.28
N HIS A 126 18.27 14.47 -0.60
CA HIS A 126 17.09 15.33 -0.79
C HIS A 126 16.18 15.34 0.43
N MET A 127 16.03 14.19 1.09
CA MET A 127 15.25 14.06 2.32
C MET A 127 15.86 14.87 3.47
N LYS A 128 17.20 14.98 3.55
CA LYS A 128 17.87 15.84 4.53
C LYS A 128 17.63 17.33 4.28
N ARG A 129 17.49 17.74 3.01
CA ARG A 129 17.26 19.14 2.63
C ARG A 129 15.79 19.56 2.78
N ASP A 130 14.89 18.76 2.23
CA ASP A 130 13.49 19.13 2.01
C ASP A 130 12.52 18.36 2.93
N GLY A 131 13.05 17.42 3.74
CA GLY A 131 12.36 16.77 4.84
C GLY A 131 11.03 16.13 4.46
N ALA A 132 10.00 16.46 5.24
CA ALA A 132 8.67 15.90 5.09
C ALA A 132 8.03 16.19 3.72
N MET A 133 8.36 17.34 3.11
CA MET A 133 7.77 17.75 1.83
C MET A 133 8.31 16.92 0.67
N TYR A 134 9.58 16.52 0.74
CA TYR A 134 10.14 15.57 -0.21
C TYR A 134 9.52 14.18 -0.06
N LEU A 135 9.35 13.69 1.17
CA LEU A 135 8.64 12.43 1.43
C LEU A 135 7.21 12.46 0.87
N LEU A 136 6.46 13.53 1.15
CA LEU A 136 5.11 13.72 0.66
C LEU A 136 5.07 13.68 -0.88
N THR A 137 5.99 14.39 -1.53
CA THR A 137 6.10 14.42 -3.00
C THR A 137 6.39 13.03 -3.57
N LEU A 138 7.30 12.26 -2.97
CA LEU A 138 7.63 10.91 -3.42
C LEU A 138 6.44 9.94 -3.27
N ARG A 139 5.64 10.09 -2.21
CA ARG A 139 4.42 9.29 -2.00
C ARG A 139 3.36 9.61 -3.05
N LEU A 140 3.11 10.89 -3.30
CA LEU A 140 2.19 11.33 -4.35
C LEU A 140 2.65 10.90 -5.75
N ALA A 141 3.96 10.84 -5.98
CA ALA A 141 4.55 10.32 -7.21
C ALA A 141 4.50 8.78 -7.32
N HIS A 142 3.81 8.09 -6.41
CA HIS A 142 3.66 6.62 -6.41
C HIS A 142 5.00 5.85 -6.41
N THR A 143 6.02 6.42 -5.75
CA THR A 143 7.31 5.74 -5.56
C THR A 143 7.09 4.37 -4.89
N PRO A 144 7.78 3.29 -5.32
CA PRO A 144 7.58 1.96 -4.77
C PRO A 144 7.57 1.93 -3.25
N PHE A 145 6.44 1.46 -2.69
CA PHE A 145 6.09 1.60 -1.28
C PHE A 145 7.19 1.11 -0.33
N SER A 146 7.67 -0.13 -0.52
CA SER A 146 8.67 -0.75 0.34
C SER A 146 10.04 -0.07 0.24
N PHE A 147 10.43 0.33 -0.97
CA PHE A 147 11.71 1.00 -1.20
C PHE A 147 11.80 2.33 -0.44
N LEU A 148 10.75 3.15 -0.50
CA LEU A 148 10.72 4.42 0.23
C LEU A 148 10.73 4.23 1.75
N ASN A 149 10.07 3.19 2.27
CA ASN A 149 10.11 2.84 3.69
C ASN A 149 11.54 2.50 4.14
N TYR A 150 12.26 1.69 3.36
CA TYR A 150 13.64 1.31 3.64
C TYR A 150 14.59 2.48 3.50
N ALA A 151 14.39 3.34 2.49
CA ALA A 151 15.19 4.55 2.32
C ALA A 151 15.12 5.47 3.53
N CYS A 152 13.90 5.70 4.04
CA CYS A 152 13.68 6.55 5.20
C CYS A 152 14.21 5.89 6.49
N GLY A 153 14.02 4.58 6.64
CA GLY A 153 14.42 3.83 7.83
C GLY A 153 15.93 3.68 7.97
N ALA A 154 16.63 3.36 6.88
CA ALA A 154 18.09 3.25 6.86
C ALA A 154 18.78 4.61 6.95
N GLY A 155 18.20 5.63 6.31
CA GLY A 155 18.97 6.71 5.72
C GLY A 155 18.82 8.11 6.26
N THR A 156 18.01 8.33 7.29
CA THR A 156 17.66 9.70 7.70
C THR A 156 17.24 9.78 9.15
N ASP A 157 17.63 10.88 9.82
CA ASP A 157 17.11 11.31 11.13
C ASP A 157 15.67 11.83 11.06
N ILE A 158 14.86 11.33 10.11
CA ILE A 158 13.46 11.71 10.04
C ILE A 158 12.75 11.25 11.33
N PRO A 159 12.09 12.17 12.05
CA PRO A 159 11.28 11.79 13.19
C PRO A 159 10.15 10.86 12.76
N LEU A 160 9.81 9.87 13.59
CA LEU A 160 8.72 8.93 13.32
C LEU A 160 7.40 9.67 13.05
N ARG A 161 7.14 10.74 13.79
CA ARG A 161 5.97 11.61 13.61
C ARG A 161 5.94 12.23 12.21
N THR A 162 7.08 12.69 11.71
CA THR A 162 7.21 13.29 10.38
C THR A 162 6.95 12.26 9.29
N PHE A 163 7.54 11.07 9.43
CA PHE A 163 7.27 9.96 8.52
C PHE A 163 5.79 9.56 8.50
N TRP A 164 5.16 9.50 9.67
CA TRP A 164 3.76 9.12 9.85
C TRP A 164 2.81 10.07 9.11
N TRP A 165 2.83 11.37 9.45
CA TRP A 165 1.85 12.30 8.87
C TRP A 165 2.07 12.49 7.36
N ALA A 166 3.33 12.56 6.91
CA ALA A 166 3.64 12.73 5.48
C ALA A 166 3.23 11.50 4.66
N THR A 167 3.39 10.29 5.22
CA THR A 167 2.91 9.07 4.57
C THR A 167 1.38 8.99 4.58
N GLN A 168 0.72 9.40 5.67
CA GLN A 168 -0.74 9.42 5.78
C GLN A 168 -1.38 10.33 4.72
N LEU A 169 -0.83 11.54 4.53
CA LEU A 169 -1.33 12.48 3.52
C LEU A 169 -0.91 12.09 2.11
N GLY A 170 0.32 11.59 1.93
CA GLY A 170 0.85 11.27 0.62
C GLY A 170 0.20 10.06 -0.05
N LEU A 171 -0.31 9.11 0.74
CA LEU A 171 -1.01 7.93 0.21
C LEU A 171 -2.52 8.16 0.03
N LEU A 172 -3.10 9.13 0.75
CA LEU A 172 -4.55 9.31 0.83
C LEU A 172 -5.20 9.54 -0.55
N PRO A 173 -4.69 10.41 -1.44
CA PRO A 173 -5.31 10.62 -2.76
C PRO A 173 -5.35 9.34 -3.61
N GLY A 174 -4.25 8.60 -3.67
CA GLY A 174 -4.18 7.34 -4.41
C GLY A 174 -5.12 6.29 -3.79
N ASN A 175 -5.16 6.20 -2.47
CA ASN A 175 -6.06 5.29 -1.76
C ASN A 175 -7.53 5.60 -2.04
N ILE A 176 -7.93 6.88 -2.08
CA ILE A 176 -9.29 7.29 -2.45
C ILE A 176 -9.63 6.79 -3.84
N VAL A 177 -8.76 7.00 -4.83
CA VAL A 177 -8.98 6.54 -6.21
C VAL A 177 -9.19 5.03 -6.28
N PHE A 178 -8.29 4.24 -5.70
CA PHE A 178 -8.39 2.78 -5.78
C PHE A 178 -9.59 2.22 -5.01
N VAL A 179 -9.91 2.77 -3.84
CA VAL A 179 -11.09 2.35 -3.08
C VAL A 179 -12.37 2.77 -3.81
N TYR A 180 -12.41 3.98 -4.38
CA TYR A 180 -13.54 4.45 -5.18
C TYR A 180 -13.79 3.55 -6.39
N ALA A 181 -12.75 3.16 -7.12
CA ALA A 181 -12.87 2.18 -8.20
C ALA A 181 -13.52 0.86 -7.70
N GLY A 182 -13.20 0.43 -6.48
CA GLY A 182 -13.83 -0.71 -5.83
C GLY A 182 -15.33 -0.54 -5.58
N THR A 183 -15.77 0.66 -5.19
CA THR A 183 -17.21 0.95 -5.02
C THR A 183 -17.99 0.95 -6.34
N ARG A 184 -17.28 1.11 -7.46
CA ARG A 184 -17.84 1.18 -8.81
C ARG A 184 -17.63 -0.08 -9.62
N LEU A 185 -17.07 -1.14 -9.04
CA LEU A 185 -17.02 -2.44 -9.70
C LEU A 185 -18.46 -2.84 -10.09
N PRO A 186 -18.79 -2.85 -11.39
CA PRO A 186 -20.10 -3.29 -11.83
C PRO A 186 -20.25 -4.77 -11.46
N THR A 187 -21.48 -5.28 -11.48
CA THR A 187 -21.61 -6.73 -11.58
C THR A 187 -20.82 -7.20 -12.80
N LEU A 188 -20.13 -8.35 -12.72
CA LEU A 188 -19.27 -8.85 -13.80
C LEU A 188 -20.02 -8.86 -15.16
N GLN A 189 -21.35 -9.01 -15.13
CA GLN A 189 -22.26 -8.87 -16.27
C GLN A 189 -22.28 -7.47 -16.92
N GLU A 190 -22.26 -6.38 -16.15
CA GLU A 190 -22.29 -5.00 -16.66
C GLU A 190 -20.93 -4.58 -17.26
N LEU A 191 -19.81 -5.08 -16.70
CA LEU A 191 -18.48 -4.82 -17.25
C LEU A 191 -18.27 -5.52 -18.60
N ILE A 192 -18.86 -6.71 -18.78
CA ILE A 192 -18.90 -7.44 -20.06
C ILE A 192 -19.81 -6.71 -21.07
N ALA A 193 -20.92 -6.13 -20.61
CA ALA A 193 -21.89 -5.45 -21.48
C ALA A 193 -21.46 -4.03 -21.91
N ALA A 194 -20.79 -3.27 -21.04
CA ALA A 194 -20.44 -1.86 -21.27
C ALA A 194 -18.96 -1.60 -21.58
N GLY A 195 -18.10 -2.62 -21.44
CA GLY A 195 -16.67 -2.55 -21.70
C GLY A 195 -15.85 -1.83 -20.62
N PRO A 196 -14.51 -1.89 -20.64
CA PRO A 196 -13.62 -1.38 -19.58
C PRO A 196 -13.73 0.12 -19.32
N LEU A 197 -14.19 0.89 -20.32
CA LEU A 197 -14.37 2.33 -20.24
C LEU A 197 -15.57 2.74 -19.38
N SER A 198 -16.51 1.82 -19.09
CA SER A 198 -17.66 2.07 -18.21
C SER A 198 -17.27 2.39 -16.76
N LEU A 199 -16.05 2.03 -16.36
CA LEU A 199 -15.49 2.37 -15.05
C LEU A 199 -15.09 3.86 -14.95
N LEU A 200 -14.86 4.55 -16.08
CA LEU A 200 -14.40 5.94 -16.12
C LEU A 200 -15.58 6.91 -16.05
N ASP A 201 -16.13 7.12 -14.86
CA ASP A 201 -17.08 8.20 -14.62
C ASP A 201 -16.36 9.54 -14.38
N GLY A 202 -17.08 10.66 -14.59
CA GLY A 202 -16.53 12.02 -14.44
C GLY A 202 -15.75 12.24 -13.12
N PRO A 203 -16.27 11.77 -11.96
CA PRO A 203 -15.53 11.83 -10.70
C PRO A 203 -14.23 11.01 -10.68
N MET A 204 -14.19 9.81 -11.30
CA MET A 204 -12.96 9.04 -11.38
C MET A 204 -11.93 9.68 -12.31
N ILE A 205 -12.37 10.30 -13.41
CA ILE A 205 -11.49 11.08 -14.31
C ILE A 205 -10.90 12.27 -13.55
N LEU A 206 -11.70 12.98 -12.76
CA LEU A 206 -11.23 14.09 -11.92
C LEU A 206 -10.29 13.61 -10.81
N ALA A 207 -10.57 12.47 -10.19
CA ALA A 207 -9.72 11.91 -9.15
C ALA A 207 -8.36 11.43 -9.72
N LEU A 208 -8.38 10.74 -10.86
CA LEU A 208 -7.17 10.32 -11.59
C LEU A 208 -6.36 11.53 -12.05
N GLY A 209 -7.01 12.51 -12.70
CA GLY A 209 -6.38 13.77 -13.11
C GLY A 209 -5.77 14.49 -11.91
N GLY A 210 -6.52 14.65 -10.83
CA GLY A 210 -6.06 15.26 -9.58
C GLY A 210 -4.81 14.58 -9.02
N THR A 211 -4.77 13.24 -8.99
CA THR A 211 -3.58 12.51 -8.53
C THR A 211 -2.34 12.74 -9.38
N VAL A 212 -2.49 12.92 -10.70
CA VAL A 212 -1.37 13.20 -11.62
C VAL A 212 -0.87 14.64 -11.46
N PHE A 213 -1.76 15.61 -11.21
CA PHE A 213 -1.39 17.03 -11.08
C PHE A 213 -0.91 17.41 -9.67
N LEU A 214 -1.26 16.63 -8.64
CA LEU A 214 -0.88 16.88 -7.25
C LEU A 214 0.66 17.01 -7.05
N PRO A 215 1.51 16.10 -7.58
CA PRO A 215 2.97 16.24 -7.48
C PRO A 215 3.54 17.51 -8.12
N TRP A 216 2.87 18.03 -9.17
CA TRP A 216 3.31 19.25 -9.85
C TRP A 216 2.86 20.50 -9.09
N LEU A 217 1.64 20.48 -8.55
CA LEU A 217 1.11 21.56 -7.74
C LEU A 217 1.92 21.72 -6.45
N THR A 218 2.25 20.63 -5.75
CA THR A 218 3.11 20.68 -4.57
C THR A 218 4.48 21.25 -4.91
N ARG A 219 5.12 20.81 -6.02
CA ARG A 219 6.40 21.37 -6.47
C ARG A 219 6.34 22.86 -6.82
N ARG A 220 5.22 23.37 -7.35
CA ARG A 220 5.05 24.80 -7.65
C ARG A 220 4.84 25.65 -6.41
N ILE A 221 4.07 25.16 -5.45
CA ILE A 221 3.81 25.84 -4.18
C ILE A 221 5.08 25.87 -3.32
N LEU A 222 5.87 24.79 -3.35
CA LEU A 222 7.11 24.62 -2.57
C LEU A 222 8.36 25.27 -3.20
N ARG A 223 8.25 25.88 -4.39
CA ARG A 223 9.33 26.63 -5.06
C ARG A 223 9.24 28.16 -4.84
N ARG A 224 8.29 28.62 -4.03
CA ARG A 224 8.24 29.97 -3.47
C ARG A 224 8.88 29.95 -2.08
#